data_AF-A0A8H7FRW5-F1
#
_entry.id   AF-A0A8H7FRW5-F1
#
_cell.length_a   1.000
_cell.length_b   1.000
_cell.length_c   1.000
_cell.angle_alpha   90.00
_cell.angle_beta   90.00
_cell.angle_gamma   90.00
#
_symmetry.space_group_name_H-M   'P 1'
#
loop_
_entity.id
_entity.type
_entity.pdbx_description
1 polymer ?
#
loop_
_entity_poly.entity_id
_entity_poly.type
_entity_poly.pdbx_seq_one_letter_code
_entity_poly.pdbx_strand_id
1 'polypeptide(L)'
;MGKKSKTPGEQHLILPAHASVGSAIVDTHTHLLSTFTSYRERYPAGKYETVYDFVRGVYAGLNIEAVVDVWCEAPVMKEYMELADTAHQGDDRWGEVGYWFVMGVHPHQASQYNDAVEQDILKAMAHPRCVGWGEMGLDYHYDNSPRDIQQEVFTRQLRHAVTLGKALTIHTREAEEDTERILKSEVPRDHKIHIHCFTDSPEFALRLLDHFPNLCIGITVSYSTNLNTSNLLRQMIQTPSASNSSPLRILLETDAPYMIPANIYTSLTTPEMKGKRLPLCHTGMIPWTADFVAGVLNEDGSGDEERKIESMWDATNVMKVARDNAKAIYGV
;
A
#
# COMPACT_ATOMS: atom_id res chain seq x y z
N MET A 1 28.39 -24.11 19.79
CA MET A 1 28.30 -22.65 19.54
C MET A 1 27.09 -22.39 18.69
N GLY A 2 25.99 -21.85 19.25
CA GLY A 2 24.78 -21.55 18.49
C GLY A 2 25.08 -20.48 17.43
N LYS A 3 24.55 -20.65 16.22
CA LYS A 3 24.61 -19.60 15.18
C LYS A 3 24.02 -18.32 15.80
N LYS A 4 24.82 -17.25 15.88
CA LYS A 4 24.30 -15.93 16.29
C LYS A 4 23.12 -15.58 15.38
N SER A 5 21.98 -15.24 15.97
CA SER A 5 20.80 -14.81 15.22
C SER A 5 21.19 -13.67 14.27
N LYS A 6 20.79 -13.79 12.99
CA LYS A 6 20.99 -12.73 12.00
C LYS A 6 19.96 -11.62 12.14
N THR A 7 18.87 -11.86 12.87
CA THR A 7 17.80 -10.89 13.12
C THR A 7 18.33 -9.77 14.03
N PRO A 8 18.23 -8.49 13.61
CA PRO A 8 18.45 -7.35 14.50
C PRO A 8 17.54 -7.41 15.74
N GLY A 9 17.96 -6.81 16.85
CA GLY A 9 17.07 -6.66 18.01
C GLY A 9 15.83 -5.82 17.68
N GLU A 10 14.72 -6.06 18.38
CA GLU A 10 13.43 -5.40 18.09
C GLU A 10 13.49 -3.87 18.21
N GLN A 11 14.44 -3.32 18.97
CA GLN A 11 14.64 -1.87 19.07
C GLN A 11 14.96 -1.20 17.73
N HIS A 12 15.42 -1.96 16.73
CA HIS A 12 15.67 -1.44 15.38
C HIS A 12 14.41 -1.32 14.52
N LEU A 13 13.24 -1.77 15.02
CA LEU A 13 11.95 -1.41 14.46
C LEU A 13 11.53 0.01 14.85
N ILE A 14 12.16 0.60 15.88
CA ILE A 14 12.04 2.03 16.14
C ILE A 14 13.02 2.74 15.20
N LEU A 15 12.47 3.33 14.14
CA LEU A 15 13.26 3.91 13.07
C LEU A 15 13.95 5.20 13.51
N PRO A 16 15.14 5.54 12.95
CA PRO A 16 15.76 6.83 13.18
C PRO A 16 14.87 7.97 12.65
N ALA A 17 15.02 9.16 13.22
CA ALA A 17 14.30 10.34 12.75
C ALA A 17 14.59 10.60 11.26
N HIS A 18 13.52 10.79 10.49
CA HIS A 18 13.59 11.13 9.06
C HIS A 18 13.60 12.65 8.84
N ALA A 19 14.13 13.13 7.72
CA ALA A 19 14.14 14.57 7.40
C ALA A 19 12.74 15.19 7.29
N SER A 20 11.75 14.37 6.89
CA SER A 20 10.33 14.75 6.83
C SER A 20 9.58 14.59 8.16
N VAL A 21 10.29 14.48 9.30
CA VAL A 21 9.68 14.36 10.63
C VAL A 21 8.63 15.44 10.86
N GLY A 22 7.46 15.04 11.38
CA GLY A 22 6.30 15.91 11.56
C GLY A 22 5.36 15.96 10.36
N SER A 23 5.75 15.49 9.18
CA SER A 23 4.81 15.26 8.08
C SER A 23 3.90 14.08 8.40
N ALA A 24 2.61 14.24 8.18
CA ALA A 24 1.66 13.16 8.40
C ALA A 24 1.87 12.01 7.40
N ILE A 25 1.97 10.79 7.93
CA ILE A 25 2.11 9.54 7.19
C ILE A 25 0.73 8.95 6.93
N VAL A 26 0.44 8.66 5.66
CA VAL A 26 -0.67 7.82 5.25
C VAL A 26 -0.11 6.62 4.51
N ASP A 27 -0.41 5.42 5.00
CA ASP A 27 -0.04 4.15 4.38
C ASP A 27 -1.30 3.50 3.81
N THR A 28 -1.40 3.54 2.49
CA THR A 28 -2.64 3.17 1.78
C THR A 28 -2.77 1.67 1.52
N HIS A 29 -1.75 0.90 1.89
CA HIS A 29 -1.80 -0.55 1.80
C HIS A 29 -0.81 -1.20 2.77
N THR A 30 -1.35 -1.87 3.78
CA THR A 30 -0.58 -2.62 4.77
C THR A 30 -1.39 -3.83 5.24
N HIS A 31 -0.72 -4.91 5.62
CA HIS A 31 -1.36 -6.05 6.29
C HIS A 31 -0.94 -6.02 7.77
N LEU A 32 -1.68 -5.28 8.59
CA LEU A 32 -1.29 -4.97 9.96
C LEU A 32 -1.26 -6.21 10.84
N LEU A 33 -2.26 -7.09 10.72
CA LEU A 33 -2.28 -8.35 11.48
C LEU A 33 -1.14 -9.28 11.06
N SER A 34 -0.85 -9.38 9.76
CA SER A 34 0.29 -10.14 9.22
C SER A 34 1.63 -9.54 9.65
N THR A 35 1.72 -8.21 9.75
CA THR A 35 2.88 -7.47 10.25
C THR A 35 3.13 -7.78 11.71
N PHE A 36 2.08 -7.72 12.54
CA PHE A 36 2.18 -8.09 13.96
C PHE A 36 2.51 -9.57 14.16
N THR A 37 1.91 -10.46 13.35
CA THR A 37 2.22 -11.90 13.38
C THR A 37 3.70 -12.14 13.05
N SER A 38 4.20 -11.49 11.99
CA SER A 38 5.63 -11.54 11.63
C SER A 38 6.53 -11.01 12.74
N TYR A 39 6.11 -9.95 13.44
CA TYR A 39 6.82 -9.46 14.62
C TYR A 39 6.89 -10.53 15.72
N ARG A 40 5.77 -11.17 16.09
CA ARG A 40 5.73 -12.21 17.14
C ARG A 40 6.56 -13.44 16.78
N GLU A 41 6.60 -13.83 15.51
CA GLU A 41 7.44 -14.94 15.04
C GLU A 41 8.94 -14.62 15.14
N ARG A 42 9.32 -13.38 14.82
CA ARG A 42 10.72 -12.92 14.81
C ARG A 42 11.22 -12.58 16.21
N TYR A 43 10.31 -12.16 17.09
CA TYR A 43 10.57 -11.74 18.45
C TYR A 43 9.61 -12.43 19.44
N PRO A 44 9.76 -13.74 19.71
CA PRO A 44 8.85 -14.46 20.61
C PRO A 44 8.81 -13.89 22.04
N ALA A 45 9.94 -13.33 22.50
CA ALA A 45 10.09 -12.64 23.78
C ALA A 45 10.08 -11.09 23.61
N GLY A 46 9.55 -10.60 22.50
CA GLY A 46 9.46 -9.17 22.21
C GLY A 46 8.49 -8.45 23.13
N LYS A 47 8.70 -7.14 23.29
CA LYS A 47 7.95 -6.25 24.19
C LYS A 47 6.45 -6.16 23.89
N TYR A 48 6.02 -6.30 22.65
CA TYR A 48 4.62 -6.08 22.26
C TYR A 48 3.83 -7.40 22.27
N GLU A 49 2.75 -7.43 23.05
CA GLU A 49 1.92 -8.61 23.26
C GLU A 49 0.67 -8.60 22.38
N THR A 50 0.18 -7.40 22.03
CA THR A 50 -0.95 -7.19 21.13
C THR A 50 -0.60 -6.31 19.94
N VAL A 51 -1.43 -6.34 18.89
CA VAL A 51 -1.29 -5.42 17.74
C VAL A 51 -1.38 -3.96 18.17
N TYR A 52 -2.20 -3.65 19.18
CA TYR A 52 -2.34 -2.31 19.73
C TYR A 52 -1.05 -1.84 20.42
N ASP A 53 -0.40 -2.71 21.22
CA ASP A 53 0.89 -2.39 21.83
C ASP A 53 1.97 -2.17 20.78
N PHE A 54 1.96 -2.99 19.72
CA PHE A 54 2.87 -2.86 18.59
C PHE A 54 2.67 -1.51 17.89
N VAL A 55 1.43 -1.15 17.55
CA VAL A 55 1.10 0.15 16.94
C VAL A 55 1.53 1.29 17.85
N ARG A 56 1.11 1.31 19.13
CA ARG A 56 1.46 2.38 20.07
C ARG A 56 2.96 2.48 20.33
N GLY A 57 3.69 1.36 20.30
CA GLY A 57 5.12 1.34 20.55
C GLY A 57 5.96 1.68 19.34
N VAL A 58 5.71 1.04 18.20
CA VAL A 58 6.49 1.20 16.96
C VAL A 58 6.14 2.51 16.27
N TYR A 59 4.89 2.97 16.34
CA TYR A 59 4.43 4.17 15.64
C TYR A 59 4.48 5.43 16.52
N ALA A 60 4.93 5.31 17.78
CA ALA A 60 5.10 6.44 18.67
C ALA A 60 5.97 7.54 18.04
N GLY A 61 5.40 8.75 17.91
CA GLY A 61 6.11 9.93 17.40
C GLY A 61 6.29 9.98 15.88
N LEU A 62 5.74 9.04 15.10
CA LEU A 62 5.89 9.01 13.63
C LEU A 62 4.82 9.84 12.87
N ASN A 63 3.88 10.48 13.58
CA ASN A 63 2.74 11.22 12.99
C ASN A 63 1.99 10.41 11.92
N ILE A 64 1.57 9.19 12.26
CA ILE A 64 0.79 8.34 11.36
C ILE A 64 -0.67 8.77 11.44
N GLU A 65 -1.13 9.45 10.41
CA GLU A 65 -2.49 9.96 10.29
C GLU A 65 -3.48 8.84 9.94
N ALA A 66 -3.12 7.99 8.97
CA ALA A 66 -3.98 6.89 8.57
C ALA A 66 -3.21 5.65 8.07
N VAL A 67 -3.79 4.48 8.34
CA VAL A 67 -3.45 3.22 7.69
C VAL A 67 -4.69 2.64 7.03
N VAL A 68 -4.52 2.05 5.84
CA VAL A 68 -5.55 1.25 5.18
C VAL A 68 -5.09 -0.21 5.23
N ASP A 69 -5.64 -0.94 6.20
CA ASP A 69 -5.36 -2.35 6.44
C ASP A 69 -6.10 -3.24 5.43
N VAL A 70 -5.42 -4.25 4.90
CA VAL A 70 -5.94 -5.06 3.80
C VAL A 70 -6.31 -6.44 4.31
N TRP A 71 -7.61 -6.75 4.19
CA TRP A 71 -8.19 -8.05 4.48
C TRP A 71 -8.63 -8.68 3.17
N CYS A 72 -7.95 -9.76 2.76
CA CYS A 72 -8.14 -10.34 1.44
C CYS A 72 -8.22 -11.88 1.47
N GLU A 73 -8.46 -12.45 2.65
CA GLU A 73 -8.54 -13.87 2.89
C GLU A 73 -9.96 -14.44 2.71
N ALA A 74 -10.03 -15.64 2.13
CA ALA A 74 -11.19 -16.50 2.06
C ALA A 74 -10.87 -17.81 2.81
N PRO A 75 -11.67 -18.20 3.82
CA PRO A 75 -12.79 -17.46 4.40
C PRO A 75 -12.34 -16.16 5.11
N VAL A 76 -13.25 -15.18 5.20
CA VAL A 76 -13.01 -13.89 5.86
C VAL A 76 -12.63 -14.11 7.32
N MET A 77 -11.46 -13.61 7.72
CA MET A 77 -11.00 -13.61 9.12
C MET A 77 -11.88 -12.68 9.96
N LYS A 78 -12.25 -13.04 11.19
CA LYS A 78 -13.19 -12.22 11.99
C LYS A 78 -12.51 -11.13 12.79
N GLU A 79 -11.19 -11.20 12.90
CA GLU A 79 -10.30 -10.30 13.63
C GLU A 79 -10.43 -8.85 13.15
N TYR A 80 -10.80 -8.62 11.87
CA TYR A 80 -11.04 -7.26 11.36
C TYR A 80 -12.11 -6.54 12.16
N MET A 81 -13.12 -7.25 12.68
CA MET A 81 -14.23 -6.63 13.41
C MET A 81 -13.72 -5.97 14.68
N GLU A 82 -12.87 -6.65 15.45
CA GLU A 82 -12.29 -6.09 16.66
C GLU A 82 -11.41 -4.87 16.32
N LEU A 83 -10.53 -4.98 15.32
CA LEU A 83 -9.68 -3.85 14.94
C LEU A 83 -10.51 -2.64 14.48
N ALA A 84 -11.52 -2.87 13.65
CA ALA A 84 -12.36 -1.83 13.09
C ALA A 84 -13.30 -1.19 14.12
N ASP A 85 -13.96 -1.98 14.97
CA ASP A 85 -14.88 -1.49 16.00
C ASP A 85 -14.15 -0.61 17.00
N THR A 86 -12.98 -1.05 17.44
CA THR A 86 -12.17 -0.31 18.43
C THR A 86 -11.68 1.02 17.86
N ALA A 87 -11.30 1.04 16.59
CA ALA A 87 -11.00 2.28 15.88
C ALA A 87 -12.23 3.18 15.72
N HIS A 88 -13.40 2.62 15.43
CA HIS A 88 -14.63 3.40 15.22
C HIS A 88 -15.13 4.05 16.51
N GLN A 89 -15.06 3.34 17.63
CA GLN A 89 -15.53 3.80 18.94
C GLN A 89 -14.64 4.89 19.56
N GLY A 90 -13.52 5.24 18.91
CA GLY A 90 -12.55 6.21 19.43
C GLY A 90 -11.78 5.67 20.63
N ASP A 91 -11.55 4.35 20.67
CA ASP A 91 -10.77 3.71 21.71
C ASP A 91 -9.30 4.21 21.67
N ASP A 92 -8.72 4.48 22.83
CA ASP A 92 -7.35 5.01 22.94
C ASP A 92 -6.26 4.00 22.49
N ARG A 93 -6.65 2.74 22.29
CA ARG A 93 -5.76 1.65 21.86
C ARG A 93 -5.00 1.94 20.58
N TRP A 94 -5.57 2.75 19.68
CA TRP A 94 -4.92 3.17 18.43
C TRP A 94 -4.00 4.38 18.59
N GLY A 95 -3.99 5.02 19.77
CA GLY A 95 -3.31 6.29 19.98
C GLY A 95 -3.87 7.35 19.02
N GLU A 96 -2.99 7.91 18.20
CA GLU A 96 -3.36 8.93 17.19
C GLU A 96 -3.59 8.33 15.79
N VAL A 97 -3.43 7.01 15.62
CA VAL A 97 -3.47 6.36 14.31
C VAL A 97 -4.90 6.17 13.83
N GLY A 98 -5.24 6.75 12.67
CA GLY A 98 -6.49 6.48 11.98
C GLY A 98 -6.49 5.11 11.33
N TYR A 99 -7.15 4.13 11.93
CA TYR A 99 -7.31 2.80 11.33
C TYR A 99 -8.53 2.75 10.39
N TRP A 100 -8.27 2.35 9.15
CA TRP A 100 -9.25 2.07 8.10
C TRP A 100 -8.91 0.75 7.44
N PHE A 101 -9.85 0.17 6.70
CA PHE A 101 -9.58 -1.10 6.02
C PHE A 101 -10.30 -1.25 4.69
N VAL A 102 -9.77 -2.13 3.86
CA VAL A 102 -10.41 -2.68 2.67
C VAL A 102 -10.67 -4.16 2.88
N MET A 103 -11.72 -4.68 2.23
CA MET A 103 -12.10 -6.09 2.33
C MET A 103 -12.36 -6.67 0.93
N GLY A 104 -11.82 -7.85 0.66
CA GLY A 104 -11.98 -8.55 -0.62
C GLY A 104 -11.47 -9.98 -0.57
N VAL A 105 -11.22 -10.57 -1.75
CA VAL A 105 -10.53 -11.85 -1.90
C VAL A 105 -9.45 -11.72 -2.97
N HIS A 106 -8.21 -11.96 -2.53
CA HIS A 106 -7.02 -11.94 -3.38
C HIS A 106 -7.09 -13.03 -4.47
N PRO A 107 -6.56 -12.82 -5.69
CA PRO A 107 -6.59 -13.80 -6.78
C PRO A 107 -6.07 -15.20 -6.39
N HIS A 108 -5.07 -15.27 -5.51
CA HIS A 108 -4.58 -16.56 -4.99
C HIS A 108 -5.67 -17.43 -4.35
N GLN A 109 -6.69 -16.82 -3.75
CA GLN A 109 -7.77 -17.51 -3.07
C GLN A 109 -9.10 -17.41 -3.83
N ALA A 110 -9.09 -17.01 -5.10
CA ALA A 110 -10.30 -16.91 -5.93
C ALA A 110 -11.10 -18.22 -5.96
N SER A 111 -10.42 -19.38 -5.96
CA SER A 111 -11.07 -20.70 -5.89
C SER A 111 -11.88 -20.96 -4.60
N GLN A 112 -11.68 -20.16 -3.55
CA GLN A 112 -12.43 -20.24 -2.29
C GLN A 112 -13.59 -19.22 -2.23
N TYR A 113 -13.70 -18.31 -3.20
CA TYR A 113 -14.78 -17.34 -3.26
C TYR A 113 -16.12 -18.05 -3.55
N ASN A 114 -17.06 -17.87 -2.65
CA ASN A 114 -18.42 -18.43 -2.76
C ASN A 114 -19.42 -17.46 -2.11
N ASP A 115 -20.71 -17.78 -2.21
CA ASP A 115 -21.78 -16.90 -1.71
C ASP A 115 -21.66 -16.61 -0.20
N ALA A 116 -21.17 -17.54 0.62
CA ALA A 116 -20.99 -17.29 2.05
C ALA A 116 -19.86 -16.28 2.31
N VAL A 117 -18.74 -16.41 1.61
CA VAL A 117 -17.62 -15.46 1.67
C VAL A 117 -18.07 -14.08 1.20
N GLU A 118 -18.79 -14.00 0.09
CA GLU A 118 -19.35 -12.74 -0.41
C GLU A 118 -20.28 -12.07 0.60
N GLN A 119 -21.16 -12.83 1.26
CA GLN A 119 -22.04 -12.29 2.29
C GLN A 119 -21.26 -11.73 3.48
N ASP A 120 -20.15 -12.35 3.86
CA ASP A 120 -19.30 -11.83 4.94
C ASP A 120 -18.57 -10.54 4.53
N ILE A 121 -18.10 -10.45 3.27
CA ILE A 121 -17.54 -9.20 2.72
C ILE A 121 -18.60 -8.10 2.70
N LEU A 122 -19.82 -8.39 2.24
CA LEU A 122 -20.92 -7.42 2.22
C LEU A 122 -21.28 -6.90 3.61
N LYS A 123 -21.18 -7.73 4.66
CA LYS A 123 -21.32 -7.26 6.05
C LYS A 123 -20.19 -6.31 6.44
N ALA A 124 -18.95 -6.63 6.08
CA ALA A 124 -17.81 -5.75 6.34
C ALA A 124 -17.95 -4.39 5.64
N MET A 125 -18.49 -4.37 4.40
CA MET A 125 -18.71 -3.14 3.62
C MET A 125 -19.62 -2.12 4.31
N ALA A 126 -20.52 -2.58 5.19
CA ALA A 126 -21.42 -1.71 5.96
C ALA A 126 -20.71 -1.01 7.13
N HIS A 127 -19.50 -1.45 7.50
CA HIS A 127 -18.76 -0.86 8.62
C HIS A 127 -18.21 0.54 8.24
N PRO A 128 -18.34 1.58 9.10
CA PRO A 128 -17.89 2.94 8.79
C PRO A 128 -16.39 3.07 8.49
N ARG A 129 -15.56 2.15 9.01
CA ARG A 129 -14.11 2.09 8.74
C ARG A 129 -13.73 1.32 7.46
N CYS A 130 -14.69 0.68 6.78
CA CYS A 130 -14.45 -0.01 5.51
C CYS A 130 -14.50 1.01 4.36
N VAL A 131 -13.34 1.36 3.80
CA VAL A 131 -13.20 2.45 2.81
C VAL A 131 -13.17 1.98 1.35
N GLY A 132 -12.96 0.68 1.13
CA GLY A 132 -12.83 0.13 -0.21
C GLY A 132 -13.07 -1.38 -0.25
N TRP A 133 -13.19 -1.88 -1.47
CA TRP A 133 -13.24 -3.30 -1.78
C TRP A 133 -11.89 -3.72 -2.36
N GLY A 134 -11.35 -4.79 -1.81
CA GLY A 134 -10.08 -5.36 -2.19
C GLY A 134 -9.28 -5.81 -0.96
N GLU A 135 -8.16 -6.48 -1.13
CA GLU A 135 -7.50 -6.69 -2.42
C GLU A 135 -8.22 -7.70 -3.31
N MET A 136 -8.40 -7.36 -4.59
CA MET A 136 -8.97 -8.22 -5.63
C MET A 136 -8.20 -8.02 -6.93
N GLY A 137 -8.27 -8.96 -7.88
CA GLY A 137 -7.62 -8.77 -9.18
C GLY A 137 -7.12 -10.08 -9.77
N LEU A 138 -5.97 -10.02 -10.45
CA LEU A 138 -5.39 -11.15 -11.19
C LEU A 138 -3.90 -11.33 -10.85
N ASP A 139 -3.48 -12.56 -10.55
CA ASP A 139 -2.07 -12.94 -10.42
C ASP A 139 -1.79 -14.17 -11.31
N TYR A 140 -1.15 -13.93 -12.45
CA TYR A 140 -0.79 -14.98 -13.42
C TYR A 140 0.63 -15.51 -13.20
N HIS A 141 1.38 -14.93 -12.26
CA HIS A 141 2.74 -15.35 -11.94
C HIS A 141 2.74 -16.59 -11.07
N TYR A 142 2.00 -16.57 -9.95
CA TYR A 142 1.90 -17.72 -9.05
C TYR A 142 0.78 -18.69 -9.44
N ASP A 143 -0.26 -18.21 -10.11
CA ASP A 143 -1.36 -19.01 -10.67
C ASP A 143 -2.00 -19.99 -9.65
N ASN A 144 -2.11 -19.55 -8.39
CA ASN A 144 -2.60 -20.35 -7.25
C ASN A 144 -4.12 -20.66 -7.33
N SER A 145 -4.85 -19.98 -8.21
CA SER A 145 -6.22 -20.30 -8.58
C SER A 145 -6.33 -20.24 -10.12
N PRO A 146 -7.17 -21.08 -10.77
CA PRO A 146 -7.32 -21.06 -12.22
C PRO A 146 -7.67 -19.68 -12.76
N ARG A 147 -7.06 -19.25 -13.86
CA ARG A 147 -7.20 -17.89 -14.41
C ARG A 147 -8.64 -17.51 -14.75
N ASP A 148 -9.43 -18.45 -15.27
CA ASP A 148 -10.86 -18.28 -15.53
C ASP A 148 -11.64 -17.98 -14.24
N ILE A 149 -11.34 -18.70 -13.16
CA ILE A 149 -11.90 -18.45 -11.83
C ILE A 149 -11.43 -17.11 -11.26
N GLN A 150 -10.15 -16.75 -11.42
CA GLN A 150 -9.65 -15.43 -11.00
C GLN A 150 -10.42 -14.30 -11.71
N GLN A 151 -10.62 -14.40 -13.03
CA GLN A 151 -11.37 -13.41 -13.81
C GLN A 151 -12.86 -13.34 -13.39
N GLU A 152 -13.52 -14.48 -13.20
CA GLU A 152 -14.91 -14.52 -12.73
C GLU A 152 -15.07 -13.83 -11.38
N VAL A 153 -14.23 -14.18 -10.41
CA VAL A 153 -14.25 -13.62 -9.06
C VAL A 153 -13.87 -12.15 -9.07
N PHE A 154 -12.88 -11.76 -9.88
CA PHE A 154 -12.52 -10.36 -10.05
C PHE A 154 -13.70 -9.54 -10.58
N THR A 155 -14.34 -9.97 -11.66
CA THR A 155 -15.53 -9.32 -12.22
C THR A 155 -16.68 -9.25 -11.21
N ARG A 156 -16.93 -10.33 -10.46
CA ARG A 156 -18.00 -10.37 -9.46
C ARG A 156 -17.77 -9.37 -8.33
N GLN A 157 -16.55 -9.31 -7.79
CA GLN A 157 -16.17 -8.35 -6.76
C GLN A 157 -16.26 -6.90 -7.26
N LEU A 158 -15.79 -6.61 -8.48
CA LEU A 158 -15.91 -5.28 -9.11
C LEU A 158 -17.37 -4.80 -9.15
N ARG A 159 -18.29 -5.65 -9.60
CA ARG A 159 -19.72 -5.29 -9.70
C ARG A 159 -20.31 -4.89 -8.36
N HIS A 160 -20.00 -5.62 -7.29
CA HIS A 160 -20.44 -5.27 -5.94
C HIS A 160 -19.83 -3.95 -5.48
N ALA A 161 -18.52 -3.80 -5.62
CA ALA A 161 -17.82 -2.59 -5.20
C ALA A 161 -18.31 -1.33 -5.92
N VAL A 162 -18.51 -1.41 -7.24
CA VAL A 162 -19.09 -0.33 -8.06
C VAL A 162 -20.51 0.00 -7.60
N THR A 163 -21.35 -1.02 -7.39
CA THR A 163 -22.73 -0.83 -6.92
C THR A 163 -22.78 -0.12 -5.56
N LEU A 164 -21.84 -0.40 -4.68
CA LEU A 164 -21.74 0.19 -3.35
C LEU A 164 -20.97 1.53 -3.33
N GLY A 165 -20.40 1.96 -4.46
CA GLY A 165 -19.58 3.17 -4.55
C GLY A 165 -18.27 3.09 -3.75
N LYS A 166 -17.78 1.88 -3.45
CA LYS A 166 -16.53 1.65 -2.70
C LYS A 166 -15.33 1.82 -3.61
N ALA A 167 -14.24 2.41 -3.10
CA ALA A 167 -12.98 2.46 -3.83
C ALA A 167 -12.47 1.05 -4.14
N LEU A 168 -11.79 0.86 -5.27
CA LEU A 168 -11.27 -0.44 -5.70
C LEU A 168 -9.78 -0.54 -5.39
N THR A 169 -9.36 -1.57 -4.66
CA THR A 169 -7.94 -1.91 -4.45
C THR A 169 -7.60 -3.15 -5.27
N ILE A 170 -6.80 -2.95 -6.32
CA ILE A 170 -6.57 -3.91 -7.39
C ILE A 170 -5.15 -4.46 -7.34
N HIS A 171 -5.05 -5.79 -7.25
CA HIS A 171 -3.84 -6.55 -7.56
C HIS A 171 -3.75 -6.84 -9.05
N THR A 172 -2.56 -6.67 -9.62
CA THR A 172 -2.27 -7.17 -10.96
C THR A 172 -0.81 -7.57 -11.03
N ARG A 173 -0.57 -8.75 -11.58
CA ARG A 173 0.79 -9.23 -11.86
C ARG A 173 0.79 -10.14 -13.07
N GLU A 174 1.55 -9.76 -14.09
CA GLU A 174 1.65 -10.50 -15.36
C GLU A 174 0.28 -10.75 -16.05
N ALA A 175 -0.71 -9.89 -15.77
CA ALA A 175 -2.10 -10.03 -16.20
C ALA A 175 -2.66 -8.76 -16.86
N GLU A 176 -1.78 -7.86 -17.32
CA GLU A 176 -2.09 -6.49 -17.78
C GLU A 176 -3.29 -6.40 -18.73
N GLU A 177 -3.30 -7.21 -19.80
CA GLU A 177 -4.34 -7.18 -20.84
C GLU A 177 -5.72 -7.57 -20.31
N ASP A 178 -5.79 -8.61 -19.47
CA ASP A 178 -7.06 -9.06 -18.87
C ASP A 178 -7.53 -8.09 -17.78
N THR A 179 -6.61 -7.57 -16.97
CA THR A 179 -6.90 -6.53 -15.97
C THR A 179 -7.47 -5.29 -16.65
N GLU A 180 -6.83 -4.78 -17.70
CA GLU A 180 -7.31 -3.61 -18.46
C GLU A 180 -8.68 -3.85 -19.07
N ARG A 181 -8.85 -4.98 -19.76
CA ARG A 181 -10.11 -5.35 -20.43
C ARG A 181 -11.26 -5.44 -19.43
N ILE A 182 -11.06 -6.13 -18.30
CA ILE A 182 -12.09 -6.31 -17.28
C ILE A 182 -12.44 -4.97 -16.62
N LEU A 183 -11.44 -4.18 -16.21
CA LEU A 183 -11.68 -2.86 -15.61
C LEU A 183 -12.48 -1.96 -16.55
N LYS A 184 -12.08 -1.84 -17.82
CA LYS A 184 -12.78 -1.01 -18.81
C LYS A 184 -14.20 -1.48 -19.13
N SER A 185 -14.49 -2.77 -18.93
CA SER A 185 -15.82 -3.35 -19.16
C SER A 185 -16.76 -3.14 -17.98
N GLU A 186 -16.25 -3.26 -16.75
CA GLU A 186 -17.07 -3.37 -15.55
C GLU A 186 -17.10 -2.10 -14.69
N VAL A 187 -16.13 -1.19 -14.87
CA VAL A 187 -15.92 -0.04 -13.99
C VAL A 187 -16.19 1.28 -14.71
N PRO A 188 -17.04 2.17 -14.16
CA PRO A 188 -17.22 3.53 -14.68
C PRO A 188 -15.89 4.31 -14.70
N ARG A 189 -15.68 5.17 -15.71
CA ARG A 189 -14.43 5.96 -15.84
C ARG A 189 -14.09 6.76 -14.59
N ASP A 190 -15.08 7.34 -13.94
CA ASP A 190 -14.94 8.21 -12.77
C ASP A 190 -14.89 7.44 -11.44
N HIS A 191 -14.90 6.11 -11.47
CA HIS A 191 -14.77 5.32 -10.26
C HIS A 191 -13.36 5.44 -9.67
N LYS A 192 -13.24 5.30 -8.36
CA LYS A 192 -11.98 5.47 -7.62
C LYS A 192 -11.20 4.16 -7.62
N ILE A 193 -9.98 4.17 -8.14
CA ILE A 193 -9.18 2.96 -8.33
C ILE A 193 -7.78 3.15 -7.75
N HIS A 194 -7.33 2.19 -6.96
CA HIS A 194 -5.96 2.02 -6.50
C HIS A 194 -5.39 0.75 -7.15
N ILE A 195 -4.43 0.90 -8.07
CA ILE A 195 -3.62 -0.24 -8.53
C ILE A 195 -2.47 -0.41 -7.53
N HIS A 196 -2.56 -1.41 -6.68
CA HIS A 196 -1.63 -1.66 -5.59
C HIS A 196 -0.29 -2.25 -6.09
N CYS A 197 0.80 -1.95 -5.37
CA CYS A 197 2.15 -2.52 -5.49
C CYS A 197 2.63 -2.61 -6.93
N PHE A 198 2.61 -1.46 -7.62
CA PHE A 198 2.79 -1.46 -9.06
C PHE A 198 4.20 -1.89 -9.49
N THR A 199 4.27 -3.02 -10.20
CA THR A 199 5.51 -3.55 -10.81
C THR A 199 5.38 -3.90 -12.30
N ASP A 200 4.17 -3.82 -12.88
CA ASP A 200 3.87 -4.11 -14.29
C ASP A 200 4.41 -3.02 -15.24
N SER A 201 4.16 -3.10 -16.54
CA SER A 201 4.74 -2.20 -17.56
C SER A 201 4.26 -0.75 -17.43
N PRO A 202 5.15 0.26 -17.58
CA PRO A 202 4.75 1.68 -17.58
C PRO A 202 3.65 1.98 -18.61
N GLU A 203 3.69 1.32 -19.77
CA GLU A 203 2.72 1.48 -20.84
C GLU A 203 1.31 1.07 -20.38
N PHE A 204 1.17 -0.04 -19.64
CA PHE A 204 -0.10 -0.46 -19.08
C PHE A 204 -0.63 0.54 -18.05
N ALA A 205 0.19 1.00 -17.11
CA ALA A 205 -0.22 2.01 -16.15
C ALA A 205 -0.66 3.30 -16.82
N LEU A 206 0.07 3.78 -17.84
CA LEU A 206 -0.31 4.99 -18.58
C LEU A 206 -1.65 4.84 -19.31
N ARG A 207 -1.94 3.68 -19.92
CA ARG A 207 -3.25 3.42 -20.53
C ARG A 207 -4.39 3.44 -19.52
N LEU A 208 -4.17 2.88 -18.32
CA LEU A 208 -5.14 2.93 -17.24
C LEU A 208 -5.34 4.35 -16.70
N LEU A 209 -4.25 5.09 -16.50
CA LEU A 209 -4.26 6.47 -16.03
C LEU A 209 -4.94 7.43 -17.02
N ASP A 210 -4.78 7.21 -18.32
CA ASP A 210 -5.49 7.97 -19.37
C ASP A 210 -6.99 7.66 -19.35
N HIS A 211 -7.35 6.38 -19.20
CA HIS A 211 -8.74 5.96 -19.19
C HIS A 211 -9.47 6.38 -17.90
N PHE A 212 -8.90 6.13 -16.72
CA PHE A 212 -9.53 6.37 -15.42
C PHE A 212 -8.95 7.64 -14.76
N PRO A 213 -9.62 8.80 -14.84
CA PRO A 213 -9.13 10.04 -14.23
C PRO A 213 -8.91 9.94 -12.72
N ASN A 214 -9.70 9.12 -12.02
CA ASN A 214 -9.65 8.92 -10.57
C ASN A 214 -8.84 7.68 -10.15
N LEU A 215 -7.98 7.16 -11.04
CA LEU A 215 -7.06 6.08 -10.72
C LEU A 215 -5.74 6.63 -10.16
N CYS A 216 -5.23 5.99 -9.11
CA CYS A 216 -3.89 6.20 -8.59
C CYS A 216 -3.09 4.90 -8.57
N ILE A 217 -1.77 5.04 -8.67
CA ILE A 217 -0.80 3.94 -8.66
C ILE A 217 -0.14 3.86 -7.27
N GLY A 218 -0.22 2.70 -6.64
CA GLY A 218 0.46 2.37 -5.40
C GLY A 218 1.96 2.18 -5.63
N ILE A 219 2.77 2.86 -4.84
CA ILE A 219 4.22 2.81 -4.90
C ILE A 219 4.76 2.20 -3.61
N THR A 220 5.38 1.03 -3.73
CA THR A 220 6.30 0.45 -2.75
C THR A 220 7.74 0.57 -3.26
N VAL A 221 8.73 0.31 -2.38
CA VAL A 221 10.13 0.15 -2.80
C VAL A 221 10.44 -1.34 -2.91
N SER A 222 10.38 -1.87 -4.13
CA SER A 222 10.79 -3.24 -4.41
C SER A 222 12.30 -3.39 -4.49
N TYR A 223 12.83 -4.50 -3.99
CA TYR A 223 14.22 -4.92 -4.19
C TYR A 223 14.52 -5.38 -5.63
N SER A 224 13.54 -5.37 -6.53
CA SER A 224 13.71 -5.88 -7.87
C SER A 224 14.59 -4.99 -8.73
N THR A 225 15.38 -5.62 -9.60
CA THR A 225 16.04 -5.00 -10.76
C THR A 225 15.05 -4.42 -11.78
N ASN A 226 13.75 -4.55 -11.53
CA ASN A 226 12.69 -4.02 -12.38
C ASN A 226 12.61 -2.49 -12.19
N LEU A 227 12.89 -1.76 -13.26
CA LEU A 227 12.87 -0.29 -13.31
C LEU A 227 11.49 0.27 -13.70
N ASN A 228 10.47 -0.56 -13.87
CA ASN A 228 9.15 -0.13 -14.35
C ASN A 228 8.54 0.96 -13.48
N THR A 229 8.53 0.80 -12.16
CA THR A 229 8.01 1.82 -11.24
C THR A 229 8.75 3.15 -11.41
N SER A 230 10.08 3.13 -11.51
CA SER A 230 10.86 4.34 -11.74
C SER A 230 10.59 4.96 -13.12
N ASN A 231 10.48 4.14 -14.16
CA ASN A 231 10.18 4.59 -15.53
C ASN A 231 8.77 5.20 -15.61
N LEU A 232 7.79 4.62 -14.95
CA LEU A 232 6.43 5.17 -14.86
C LEU A 232 6.43 6.54 -14.18
N LEU A 233 7.10 6.67 -13.02
CA LEU A 233 7.19 7.94 -12.30
C LEU A 233 7.77 9.06 -13.17
N ARG A 234 8.85 8.76 -13.91
CA ARG A 234 9.45 9.69 -14.89
C ARG A 234 8.46 10.08 -16.00
N GLN A 235 7.74 9.11 -16.56
CA GLN A 235 6.79 9.36 -17.65
C GLN A 235 5.54 10.15 -17.18
N MET A 236 5.08 9.96 -15.94
CA MET A 236 3.94 10.69 -15.36
C MET A 236 4.17 12.20 -15.32
N ILE A 237 5.38 12.64 -14.97
CA ILE A 237 5.70 14.08 -14.91
C ILE A 237 5.99 14.69 -16.29
N GLN A 238 6.45 13.87 -17.25
CA GLN A 238 6.70 14.31 -18.63
C GLN A 238 5.42 14.42 -19.47
N THR A 239 4.34 13.74 -19.05
CA THR A 239 3.07 13.70 -19.77
C THR A 239 1.95 14.29 -18.91
N PRO A 240 1.86 15.63 -18.77
CA PRO A 240 0.78 16.26 -18.02
C PRO A 240 -0.57 15.87 -18.61
N SER A 241 -1.44 15.25 -17.82
CA SER A 241 -2.83 15.01 -18.24
C SER A 241 -3.55 16.34 -18.36
N ALA A 242 -4.19 16.60 -19.50
CA ALA A 242 -5.02 17.79 -19.70
C ALA A 242 -6.24 17.88 -18.75
N SER A 243 -6.53 16.81 -17.99
CA SER A 243 -7.75 16.68 -17.19
C SER A 243 -7.59 16.88 -15.68
N ASN A 244 -6.36 16.92 -15.15
CA ASN A 244 -6.11 16.89 -13.70
C ASN A 244 -5.09 17.92 -13.23
N SER A 245 -5.32 18.48 -12.03
CA SER A 245 -4.50 19.52 -11.42
C SER A 245 -3.18 19.02 -10.80
N SER A 246 -3.06 17.72 -10.54
CA SER A 246 -1.80 17.08 -10.09
C SER A 246 -1.33 16.07 -11.14
N PRO A 247 -0.11 16.22 -11.70
CA PRO A 247 0.43 15.25 -12.66
C PRO A 247 0.79 13.91 -12.01
N LEU A 248 1.03 13.90 -10.68
CA LEU A 248 1.50 12.72 -9.96
C LEU A 248 0.35 12.05 -9.19
N ARG A 249 -0.28 11.06 -9.84
CA ARG A 249 -1.39 10.25 -9.29
C ARG A 249 -0.85 8.97 -8.66
N ILE A 250 -0.15 9.15 -7.55
CA ILE A 250 0.43 8.06 -6.77
C ILE A 250 -0.18 7.96 -5.38
N LEU A 251 -0.09 6.76 -4.80
CA LEU A 251 -0.29 6.50 -3.39
C LEU A 251 1.01 5.88 -2.84
N LEU A 252 1.32 6.15 -1.57
CA LEU A 252 2.45 5.51 -0.90
C LEU A 252 1.95 4.37 -0.03
N GLU A 253 2.73 3.31 0.00
CA GLU A 253 2.38 2.07 0.67
C GLU A 253 3.63 1.35 1.15
N THR A 254 3.46 0.59 2.22
CA THR A 254 4.52 -0.27 2.73
C THR A 254 4.36 -1.71 2.31
N ASP A 255 3.14 -2.12 1.95
CA ASP A 255 2.79 -3.53 1.75
C ASP A 255 3.37 -4.38 2.89
N ALA A 256 3.30 -3.85 4.12
CA ALA A 256 3.94 -4.47 5.26
C ALA A 256 3.23 -5.79 5.57
N PRO A 257 3.97 -6.87 5.90
CA PRO A 257 5.38 -6.88 6.34
C PRO A 257 6.45 -6.99 5.24
N TYR A 258 6.11 -6.87 3.95
CA TYR A 258 6.95 -7.35 2.85
C TYR A 258 7.98 -6.32 2.34
N MET A 259 7.55 -5.10 1.96
CA MET A 259 8.35 -4.23 1.08
C MET A 259 9.25 -3.24 1.83
N ILE A 260 10.26 -3.75 2.55
CA ILE A 260 11.23 -2.91 3.28
C ILE A 260 12.01 -2.03 2.29
N PRO A 261 11.97 -0.69 2.41
CA PRO A 261 12.69 0.19 1.48
C PRO A 261 14.20 0.00 1.53
N ALA A 262 14.84 -0.27 0.39
CA ALA A 262 16.28 -0.55 0.35
C ALA A 262 17.15 0.65 0.78
N ASN A 263 16.67 1.88 0.57
CA ASN A 263 17.34 3.10 1.00
C ASN A 263 17.31 3.31 2.53
N ILE A 264 16.45 2.62 3.29
CA ILE A 264 16.41 2.72 4.76
C ILE A 264 17.75 2.36 5.42
N TYR A 265 18.51 1.48 4.79
CA TYR A 265 19.81 1.02 5.32
C TYR A 265 20.89 2.10 5.25
N THR A 266 20.67 3.20 4.53
CA THR A 266 21.53 4.39 4.59
C THR A 266 21.36 5.14 5.90
N SER A 267 20.19 5.03 6.54
CA SER A 267 19.87 5.63 7.84
C SER A 267 20.19 4.69 9.02
N LEU A 268 20.21 3.37 8.80
CA LEU A 268 20.48 2.36 9.82
C LEU A 268 21.99 2.03 9.96
N THR A 269 22.79 3.02 10.34
CA THR A 269 24.27 2.95 10.32
C THR A 269 24.92 2.41 11.61
N THR A 270 24.12 2.08 12.63
CA THR A 270 24.62 1.56 13.91
C THR A 270 25.45 0.27 13.72
N PRO A 271 26.52 0.04 14.51
CA PRO A 271 27.33 -1.17 14.42
C PRO A 271 26.52 -2.47 14.51
N GLU A 272 25.43 -2.48 15.27
CA GLU A 272 24.53 -3.60 15.49
C GLU A 272 23.76 -4.01 14.21
N MET A 273 23.59 -3.08 13.27
CA MET A 273 22.90 -3.27 11.99
C MET A 273 23.84 -3.63 10.83
N LYS A 274 25.16 -3.55 11.03
CA LYS A 274 26.14 -3.84 9.96
C LYS A 274 25.96 -5.26 9.40
N GLY A 275 25.58 -5.34 8.12
CA GLY A 275 25.38 -6.61 7.42
C GLY A 275 24.10 -7.36 7.80
N LYS A 276 23.18 -6.73 8.55
CA LYS A 276 21.87 -7.28 8.88
C LYS A 276 20.76 -6.61 8.06
N ARG A 277 19.62 -7.30 7.97
CA ARG A 277 18.39 -6.80 7.36
C ARG A 277 17.29 -6.80 8.40
N LEU A 278 16.44 -5.78 8.37
CA LEU A 278 15.23 -5.77 9.18
C LEU A 278 14.35 -6.96 8.78
N PRO A 279 13.66 -7.62 9.73
CA PRO A 279 12.93 -8.84 9.42
C PRO A 279 11.51 -8.61 8.90
N LEU A 280 11.01 -7.37 8.95
CA LEU A 280 9.67 -6.96 8.49
C LEU A 280 9.68 -5.48 8.10
N CYS A 281 8.80 -5.11 7.16
CA CYS A 281 8.40 -3.74 6.87
C CYS A 281 7.29 -3.31 7.84
N HIS A 282 7.08 -2.00 8.01
CA HIS A 282 5.93 -1.44 8.73
C HIS A 282 5.66 0.02 8.28
N THR A 283 4.45 0.53 8.54
CA THR A 283 3.94 1.86 8.14
C THR A 283 4.90 3.02 8.36
N GLY A 284 5.64 3.02 9.48
CA GLY A 284 6.69 4.02 9.73
C GLY A 284 7.76 4.19 8.63
N MET A 285 7.86 3.26 7.66
CA MET A 285 8.83 3.29 6.57
C MET A 285 8.38 4.11 5.34
N ILE A 286 7.14 4.62 5.29
CA ILE A 286 6.63 5.47 4.19
C ILE A 286 7.55 6.63 3.80
N PRO A 287 8.20 7.36 4.73
CA PRO A 287 9.13 8.43 4.36
C PRO A 287 10.28 7.99 3.45
N TRP A 288 10.77 6.76 3.60
CA TRP A 288 11.82 6.20 2.74
C TRP A 288 11.28 5.80 1.36
N THR A 289 10.02 5.36 1.27
CA THR A 289 9.32 5.19 -0.01
C THR A 289 9.18 6.55 -0.72
N ALA A 290 8.86 7.61 0.03
CA ALA A 290 8.77 8.96 -0.51
C ALA A 290 10.13 9.50 -1.02
N ASP A 291 11.22 9.23 -0.30
CA ASP A 291 12.59 9.54 -0.74
C ASP A 291 12.94 8.85 -2.06
N PHE A 292 12.55 7.58 -2.22
CA PHE A 292 12.76 6.86 -3.48
C PHE A 292 12.04 7.55 -4.64
N VAL A 293 10.76 7.91 -4.46
CA VAL A 293 9.99 8.64 -5.47
C VAL A 293 10.64 9.99 -5.78
N ALA A 294 10.98 10.78 -4.76
CA ALA A 294 11.61 12.09 -4.94
C ALA A 294 12.94 11.98 -5.71
N GLY A 295 13.77 10.97 -5.38
CA GLY A 295 15.01 10.67 -6.09
C GLY A 295 14.78 10.43 -7.58
N VAL A 296 13.83 9.53 -7.92
CA VAL A 296 13.49 9.23 -9.31
C VAL A 296 12.99 10.46 -10.07
N LEU A 297 12.11 11.25 -9.45
CA LEU A 297 11.53 12.44 -10.09
C LEU A 297 12.56 13.55 -10.34
N ASN A 298 13.63 13.61 -9.54
CA ASN A 298 14.69 14.60 -9.68
C ASN A 298 15.79 14.22 -10.69
N GLU A 299 15.92 12.93 -11.07
CA GLU A 299 16.94 12.46 -12.03
C GLU A 299 16.75 13.03 -13.45
N ASP A 300 15.51 13.34 -13.85
CA ASP A 300 15.15 13.75 -15.22
C ASP A 300 15.18 15.26 -15.47
N GLY A 301 15.70 16.07 -14.53
CA GLY A 301 15.86 17.51 -14.67
C GLY A 301 16.98 17.93 -15.63
N SER A 302 16.96 17.50 -16.89
CA SER A 302 17.89 17.99 -17.93
C SER A 302 17.24 19.14 -18.71
N GLY A 303 17.59 20.40 -18.39
CA GLY A 303 17.18 21.53 -19.24
C GLY A 303 17.62 22.93 -18.80
N ASP A 304 17.34 23.35 -17.56
CA ASP A 304 17.60 24.72 -17.09
C ASP A 304 17.99 24.73 -15.60
N GLU A 305 19.17 25.22 -15.26
CA GLU A 305 19.68 25.26 -13.88
C GLU A 305 18.90 26.21 -12.95
N GLU A 306 18.31 27.29 -13.49
CA GLU A 306 17.55 28.26 -12.69
C GLU A 306 16.14 27.77 -12.30
N ARG A 307 15.51 26.89 -13.09
CA ARG A 307 14.22 26.25 -12.75
C ARG A 307 14.34 25.07 -11.77
N LYS A 308 15.56 24.56 -11.55
CA LYS A 308 15.82 23.39 -10.67
C LYS A 308 15.63 23.68 -9.18
N ILE A 309 15.91 24.90 -8.72
CA ILE A 309 15.98 25.19 -7.28
C ILE A 309 14.58 25.36 -6.67
N GLU A 310 13.59 25.83 -7.43
CA GLU A 310 12.20 26.02 -6.95
C GLU A 310 11.28 24.80 -7.15
N SER A 311 11.72 23.74 -7.84
CA SER A 311 10.88 22.60 -8.27
C SER A 311 11.36 21.21 -7.84
N MET A 312 12.34 21.13 -6.92
CA MET A 312 12.91 19.85 -6.52
C MET A 312 11.96 19.06 -5.61
N TRP A 313 11.69 17.80 -5.97
CA TRP A 313 10.90 16.89 -5.14
C TRP A 313 11.69 16.49 -3.89
N ASP A 314 11.01 16.38 -2.76
CA ASP A 314 11.53 15.84 -1.51
C ASP A 314 10.48 14.91 -0.88
N ALA A 315 10.84 14.14 0.15
CA ALA A 315 9.88 13.26 0.80
C ALA A 315 8.64 14.00 1.32
N THR A 316 8.79 15.23 1.79
CA THR A 316 7.69 16.02 2.37
C THR A 316 6.63 16.36 1.31
N ASN A 317 7.04 16.83 0.13
CA ASN A 317 6.13 17.18 -0.94
C ASN A 317 5.55 15.95 -1.66
N VAL A 318 6.32 14.86 -1.79
CA VAL A 318 5.80 13.57 -2.28
C VAL A 318 4.73 13.03 -1.33
N MET A 319 5.01 12.98 -0.02
CA MET A 319 4.05 12.52 0.99
C MET A 319 2.79 13.38 1.00
N LYS A 320 2.92 14.70 0.81
CA LYS A 320 1.75 15.59 0.69
C LYS A 320 0.88 15.22 -0.52
N VAL A 321 1.46 15.03 -1.70
CA VAL A 321 0.71 14.66 -2.91
C VAL A 321 0.03 13.30 -2.73
N ALA A 322 0.75 12.31 -2.20
CA ALA A 322 0.21 10.99 -1.95
C ALA A 322 -0.95 11.01 -0.94
N ARG A 323 -0.86 11.84 0.12
CA ARG A 323 -1.94 12.04 1.08
C ARG A 323 -3.15 12.72 0.45
N ASP A 324 -2.94 13.77 -0.36
CA ASP A 324 -4.03 14.44 -1.09
C ASP A 324 -4.76 13.44 -2.02
N ASN A 325 -4.02 12.53 -2.67
CA ASN A 325 -4.59 11.44 -3.47
C ASN A 325 -5.30 10.38 -2.60
N ALA A 326 -4.74 9.99 -1.45
CA ALA A 326 -5.37 9.03 -0.53
C ALA A 326 -6.74 9.53 -0.04
N LYS A 327 -6.83 10.83 0.25
CA LYS A 327 -8.08 11.50 0.59
C LYS A 327 -9.09 11.49 -0.56
N ALA A 328 -8.63 11.65 -1.80
CA ALA A 328 -9.51 11.58 -2.97
C ALA A 328 -10.06 10.16 -3.19
N ILE A 329 -9.21 9.13 -3.03
CA ILE A 329 -9.57 7.72 -3.24
C ILE A 329 -10.39 7.16 -2.08
N TYR A 330 -9.83 7.14 -0.87
CA TYR A 330 -10.41 6.44 0.28
C TYR A 330 -11.13 7.38 1.26
N GLY A 331 -10.94 8.69 1.15
CA GLY A 331 -11.47 9.65 2.13
C GLY A 331 -10.67 9.68 3.44
N VAL A 332 -9.45 9.15 3.43
CA VAL A 332 -8.55 9.03 4.59
C VAL A 332 -7.40 10.01 4.55
#